data_AF-A0A1V2ID38-F1
#
_entry.id   AF-A0A1V2ID38-F1
#
_cell.length_a   1.000
_cell.length_b   1.000
_cell.length_c   1.000
_cell.angle_alpha   90.00
_cell.angle_beta   90.00
_cell.angle_gamma   90.00
#
_symmetry.space_group_name_H-M   'P 1'
#
loop_
_entity.id
_entity.type
_entity.pdbx_description
1 polymer ?
#
loop_
_entity_poly.entity_id
_entity_poly.type
_entity_poly.pdbx_seq_one_letter_code
_entity_poly.pdbx_strand_id
1 'polypeptide(L)'
;MKPPTSWLLTVDWTACDGRGWCVELLPEVLAQDRWGYPISREDAARAATARDGELPPGRPSRDIPVPPPLAAHARRAADTCPRQALRLRYVS
;
A
#
# COMPACT_ATOMS: atom_id res chain seq x y z
N MET A 1 12.27 -1.21 23.78
CA MET A 1 11.25 -1.71 22.84
C MET A 1 11.93 -1.93 21.50
N LYS A 2 12.27 -3.16 21.12
CA LYS A 2 12.77 -3.41 19.75
C LYS A 2 11.61 -3.06 18.80
N PRO A 3 11.81 -2.26 17.74
CA PRO A 3 10.75 -2.17 16.73
C PRO A 3 10.46 -3.61 16.31
N PRO A 4 9.19 -4.04 16.27
CA PRO A 4 8.90 -5.38 15.79
C PRO A 4 9.49 -5.45 14.38
N THR A 5 10.22 -6.53 14.11
CA THR A 5 10.70 -6.84 12.78
C THR A 5 9.54 -6.67 11.81
N SER A 6 9.67 -5.75 10.88
CA SER A 6 8.55 -5.26 10.09
C SER A 6 8.60 -5.86 8.69
N TRP A 7 7.44 -6.14 8.14
CA TRP A 7 7.34 -6.46 6.72
C TRP A 7 7.20 -5.15 5.97
N LEU A 8 7.71 -5.10 4.74
CA LEU A 8 7.57 -3.97 3.85
C LEU A 8 6.99 -4.44 2.52
N LEU A 9 5.83 -3.87 2.16
CA LEU A 9 5.18 -4.07 0.89
C LEU A 9 5.56 -2.92 -0.04
N THR A 10 6.32 -3.22 -1.08
CA THR A 10 6.70 -2.27 -2.12
C THR A 10 5.71 -2.36 -3.28
N VAL A 11 5.19 -1.22 -3.72
CA VAL A 11 4.27 -1.11 -4.87
C VAL A 11 5.01 -0.62 -6.12
N ASP A 12 4.94 -1.31 -7.25
CA ASP A 12 5.40 -0.79 -8.54
C ASP A 12 4.24 -0.14 -9.32
N TRP A 13 4.09 1.17 -9.20
CA TRP A 13 3.03 1.89 -9.93
C TRP A 13 3.23 1.91 -11.45
N THR A 14 4.44 1.65 -11.96
CA THR A 14 4.66 1.57 -13.42
C THR A 14 4.18 0.25 -14.00
N ALA A 15 4.12 -0.81 -13.18
CA ALA A 15 3.56 -2.10 -13.57
C ALA A 15 2.07 -2.25 -13.18
N CYS A 16 1.60 -1.47 -12.21
CA CYS A 16 0.23 -1.54 -11.70
C CYS A 16 -0.78 -0.99 -12.71
N ASP A 17 -1.93 -1.66 -12.85
CA ASP A 17 -3.05 -1.19 -13.69
C ASP A 17 -4.23 -0.64 -12.85
N GLY A 18 -4.05 -0.42 -11.54
CA GLY A 18 -5.12 0.13 -10.68
C GLY A 18 -6.34 -0.77 -10.45
N ARG A 19 -6.18 -2.10 -10.44
CA ARG A 19 -7.31 -3.07 -10.38
C ARG A 19 -7.95 -3.27 -9.01
N GLY A 20 -7.35 -2.76 -7.93
CA GLY A 20 -7.94 -2.82 -6.59
C GLY A 20 -7.85 -4.12 -5.79
N TRP A 21 -7.53 -5.28 -6.39
CA TRP A 21 -7.48 -6.58 -5.68
C TRP A 21 -6.61 -6.60 -4.41
N CYS A 22 -5.50 -5.86 -4.42
CA CYS A 22 -4.62 -5.76 -3.26
C CYS A 22 -5.25 -4.99 -2.10
N VAL A 23 -6.11 -4.02 -2.40
CA VAL A 23 -6.86 -3.25 -1.40
C VAL A 23 -7.98 -4.08 -0.79
N GLU A 24 -8.61 -4.95 -1.58
CA GLU A 24 -9.58 -5.93 -1.06
C GLU A 24 -8.94 -6.95 -0.11
N LEU A 25 -7.72 -7.40 -0.42
CA LEU A 25 -7.00 -8.39 0.40
C LEU A 25 -6.29 -7.80 1.62
N LEU A 26 -5.96 -6.51 1.59
CA LEU A 26 -5.21 -5.84 2.65
C LEU A 26 -5.79 -4.45 2.96
N PRO A 27 -7.10 -4.35 3.26
CA PRO A 27 -7.77 -3.07 3.42
C PRO A 27 -7.20 -2.29 4.60
N GLU A 28 -6.70 -2.94 5.65
CA GLU A 28 -6.16 -2.28 6.85
C GLU A 28 -4.88 -1.49 6.59
N VAL A 29 -4.14 -1.81 5.52
CA VAL A 29 -2.86 -1.16 5.18
C VAL A 29 -2.98 -0.30 3.93
N LEU A 30 -3.79 -0.72 2.95
CA LEU A 30 -3.91 -0.06 1.66
C LEU A 30 -5.27 0.62 1.49
N ALA A 31 -5.26 1.69 0.71
CA ALA A 31 -6.44 2.32 0.15
C ALA A 31 -6.23 2.55 -1.35
N GLN A 32 -7.30 2.82 -2.09
CA GLN A 32 -7.19 3.27 -3.47
C GLN A 32 -7.23 4.79 -3.50
N ASP A 33 -6.36 5.38 -4.31
CA ASP A 33 -6.52 6.78 -4.69
C ASP A 33 -7.66 6.95 -5.72
N ARG A 34 -7.92 8.19 -6.12
CA ARG A 34 -8.97 8.51 -7.10
C ARG A 34 -8.74 7.95 -8.51
N TRP A 35 -7.53 7.46 -8.80
CA TRP A 35 -7.17 6.84 -10.06
C TRP A 35 -7.11 5.30 -9.97
N GLY A 36 -7.46 4.73 -8.81
CA GLY A 36 -7.48 3.29 -8.57
C GLY A 36 -6.13 2.68 -8.16
N TYR A 37 -5.08 3.50 -8.01
CA TYR A 37 -3.76 2.99 -7.61
C TYR A 37 -3.70 2.79 -6.10
N PRO A 38 -3.03 1.72 -5.64
CA PRO A 38 -2.90 1.47 -4.22
C PRO A 38 -1.90 2.46 -3.59
N ILE A 39 -2.33 3.06 -2.49
CA ILE A 39 -1.54 3.92 -1.60
C ILE A 39 -1.69 3.42 -0.16
N SER A 40 -0.83 3.88 0.75
CA SER A 40 -1.00 3.53 2.16
C SER A 40 -2.25 4.19 2.75
N ARG A 41 -2.83 3.57 3.79
CA ARG A 41 -3.92 4.17 4.58
C ARG A 41 -3.55 5.53 5.17
N GLU A 42 -2.29 5.71 5.55
CA GLU A 42 -1.77 6.99 6.04
C GLU A 42 -1.74 8.04 4.92
N ASP A 43 -1.26 7.68 3.73
CA ASP A 43 -1.27 8.58 2.57
C ASP A 43 -2.68 8.95 2.16
N ALA A 44 -3.63 8.01 2.22
CA ALA A 44 -5.05 8.29 1.95
C ALA A 44 -5.66 9.22 3.00
N ALA A 45 -5.35 9.02 4.28
CA ALA A 45 -5.78 9.92 5.35
C ALA A 45 -5.21 11.33 5.16
N ARG A 46 -3.94 11.45 4.78
CA ARG A 46 -3.31 12.73 4.44
C ARG A 46 -3.95 13.38 3.21
N ALA A 47 -4.30 12.58 2.21
CA ALA A 47 -4.99 13.09 1.02
C ALA A 47 -6.39 13.61 1.35
N ALA A 48 -7.09 12.97 2.28
CA ALA A 48 -8.45 13.35 2.70
C ALA A 48 -8.52 14.70 3.42
N THR A 49 -7.41 15.24 3.92
CA THR A 49 -7.38 16.57 4.55
C THR A 49 -7.23 17.71 3.54
N ALA A 50 -6.90 17.43 2.28
CA ALA A 50 -6.77 18.45 1.24
C ALA A 50 -8.14 18.99 0.83
N ARG A 51 -8.20 20.27 0.43
CA ARG A 51 -9.45 20.88 -0.07
C ARG A 51 -9.67 20.51 -1.54
N ASP A 52 -10.90 20.70 -2.02
CA ASP A 52 -11.22 20.47 -3.42
C ASP A 52 -10.35 21.34 -4.34
N GLY A 53 -9.70 20.69 -5.31
CA GLY A 53 -8.75 21.34 -6.22
C GLY A 53 -7.34 21.52 -5.66
N GLU A 54 -7.10 21.19 -4.38
CA GLU A 54 -5.77 21.22 -3.79
C GLU A 54 -5.03 19.89 -4.04
N LEU A 55 -3.74 19.99 -4.34
CA LEU A 55 -2.89 18.81 -4.39
C LEU A 55 -2.54 18.44 -2.94
N PRO A 56 -2.84 17.20 -2.49
CA PRO A 56 -2.45 16.80 -1.15
C PRO A 56 -0.93 16.84 -0.99
N PRO A 57 -0.42 17.19 0.21
CA PRO A 57 1.00 17.34 0.41
C PRO A 57 1.74 15.99 0.29
N GLY A 58 2.82 16.01 -0.49
CA GLY A 58 3.76 14.91 -0.62
C GLY A 58 3.32 13.79 -1.58
N ARG A 59 4.31 13.05 -2.08
CA ARG A 59 4.08 11.84 -2.87
C ARG A 59 3.71 10.69 -1.94
N PRO A 60 2.74 9.82 -2.28
CA PRO A 60 2.50 8.58 -1.55
C PRO A 60 3.78 7.74 -1.44
N SER A 61 3.95 7.01 -0.32
CA SER A 61 5.11 6.14 -0.17
C SER A 61 4.95 4.90 -1.04
N ARG A 62 6.03 4.53 -1.73
CA ARG A 62 6.11 3.26 -2.48
C ARG A 62 6.26 2.07 -1.56
N ASP A 63 6.93 2.30 -0.44
CA ASP A 63 7.34 1.31 0.55
C ASP A 63 6.42 1.46 1.77
N ILE A 64 5.57 0.46 1.98
CA ILE A 64 4.47 0.52 2.94
C ILE A 64 4.73 -0.51 4.05
N PRO A 65 4.89 -0.08 5.32
CA PRO A 65 5.05 -0.99 6.44
C PRO A 65 3.81 -1.88 6.62
N VAL A 66 4.04 -3.18 6.79
CA VAL A 66 3.00 -4.17 7.07
C VAL A 66 3.23 -4.74 8.48
N PRO A 67 2.27 -4.58 9.40
CA PRO A 67 2.33 -5.20 10.72
C PRO A 67 2.41 -6.73 10.64
N PRO A 68 3.14 -7.41 11.54
CA PRO A 68 3.28 -8.87 11.52
C PRO A 68 1.97 -9.67 11.41
N PRO A 69 0.86 -9.30 12.11
CA PRO A 69 -0.42 -10.01 11.97
C PRO A 69 -1.02 -9.95 10.55
N LEU A 70 -0.65 -8.95 9.75
CA LEU A 70 -1.16 -8.74 8.40
C LEU A 70 -0.23 -9.30 7.32
N ALA A 71 0.92 -9.87 7.69
CA ALA A 71 1.91 -10.37 6.74
C ALA A 71 1.35 -11.47 5.81
N ALA A 72 0.48 -12.35 6.31
CA ALA A 72 -0.15 -13.39 5.50
C ALA A 72 -1.11 -12.81 4.43
N HIS A 73 -1.87 -11.76 4.79
CA HIS A 73 -2.73 -11.04 3.85
C HIS A 73 -1.89 -10.31 2.79
N ALA A 74 -0.81 -9.64 3.21
CA ALA A 74 0.09 -8.96 2.30
C ALA A 74 0.81 -9.93 1.35
N ARG A 75 1.18 -11.13 1.83
CA ARG A 75 1.75 -12.19 1.01
C ARG A 75 0.76 -12.60 -0.09
N ARG A 76 -0.49 -12.88 0.27
CA ARG A 76 -1.54 -13.22 -0.69
C ARG A 76 -1.73 -12.11 -1.73
N ALA A 77 -1.80 -10.85 -1.29
CA ALA A 77 -1.93 -9.71 -2.20
C ALA A 77 -0.76 -9.63 -3.21
N ALA A 78 0.46 -9.90 -2.76
CA ALA A 78 1.63 -9.95 -3.64
C ALA A 78 1.57 -11.12 -4.63
N ASP A 79 1.22 -12.31 -4.15
CA ASP A 79 1.21 -13.55 -4.94
C ASP A 79 0.08 -13.57 -5.98
N THR A 80 -1.06 -12.94 -5.70
CA THR A 80 -2.21 -12.91 -6.61
C THR A 80 -2.23 -11.71 -7.55
N CYS A 81 -1.23 -10.82 -7.50
CA CYS A 81 -1.18 -9.66 -8.38
C CYS A 81 -0.80 -10.09 -9.81
N PRO A 82 -1.70 -10.00 -10.81
CA PRO A 82 -1.44 -10.50 -12.16
C PRO A 82 -0.34 -9.72 -12.90
N ARG A 83 -0.04 -8.51 -12.45
CA ARG A 83 1.02 -7.64 -13.01
C ARG A 83 2.33 -7.74 -12.23
N GLN A 84 2.36 -8.52 -11.14
CA GLN A 84 3.51 -8.62 -10.24
C GLN A 84 3.98 -7.25 -9.71
N ALA A 85 3.03 -6.32 -9.56
CA ALA A 85 3.29 -4.95 -9.12
C ALA A 85 3.53 -4.84 -7.60
N LEU A 86 3.50 -5.94 -6.86
CA LEU A 86 3.65 -5.96 -5.41
C LEU A 86 4.79 -6.88 -5.01
N ARG A 87 5.65 -6.40 -4.09
CA ARG A 87 6.73 -7.20 -3.51
C ARG A 87 6.73 -7.06 -2.00
N LEU A 88 6.61 -8.18 -1.29
CA LEU A 88 6.69 -8.24 0.16
C LEU A 88 8.08 -8.72 0.60
N ARG A 89 8.80 -7.89 1.36
CA ARG A 89 10.10 -8.23 1.97
C ARG A 89 10.04 -8.11 3.49
N TYR A 90 10.82 -8.93 4.17
CA TYR A 90 11.07 -8.76 5.59
C TYR A 90 12.19 -7.75 5.79
N VAL A 91 12.04 -6.82 6.71
CA VAL A 91 13.10 -5.89 7.11
C VAL A 91 13.40 -6.09 8.60
N SER A 92 14.68 -6.32 8.88
CA SER A 92 15.18 -6.62 10.22
C SER A 92 15.37 -5.39 11.09
#